data_AF-A0A5C7RJU1-F1
#
_entry.id   AF-A0A5C7RJU1-F1
#
_cell.length_a   1.000
_cell.length_b   1.000
_cell.length_c   1.000
_cell.angle_alpha   90.00
_cell.angle_beta   90.00
_cell.angle_gamma   90.00
#
_symmetry.space_group_name_H-M   'P 1'
#
loop_
_entity.id
_entity.type
_entity.pdbx_description
1 polymer ?
#
loop_
_entity_poly.entity_id
_entity_poly.type
_entity_poly.pdbx_seq_one_letter_code
_entity_poly.pdbx_strand_id
1 'polypeptide(L)'
;MATNPCKASPKIPDKTQWSSFLADIIPFVSSPKQDYRRAPDDVIIHYVKKAAQYFAQDSTLLRDKFCFDLECGVNTIPFFIPDDRELIHIHKLVVSSEAVSACGSTRCLERQSDCNSCGSMDIEYSVIGFKHDLENQELKLPFMPVGSSVNGFCATYSYTKVFDNCSVPVEFQGQRWRRAIISYALKLLYGMKDMDWADKAYFAKYEQESAHWAAKGRAFATNQGVTQRQRISKKMADAFWS
;
A
#
# COMPACT_ATOMS: atom_id res chain seq x y z
N MET A 1 18.65 25.11 -15.84
CA MET A 1 18.46 24.75 -14.42
C MET A 1 16.97 24.50 -14.20
N ALA A 2 16.57 23.24 -13.96
CA ALA A 2 15.17 22.91 -13.71
C ALA A 2 14.77 23.45 -12.33
N THR A 3 13.83 24.39 -12.31
CA THR A 3 13.22 24.92 -11.09
C THR A 3 12.38 23.84 -10.43
N ASN A 4 12.74 23.44 -9.22
CA ASN A 4 12.05 22.41 -8.45
C ASN A 4 10.60 22.87 -8.10
N PRO A 5 9.55 22.18 -8.59
CA PRO A 5 8.16 22.63 -8.44
C PRO A 5 7.64 22.57 -7.00
N CYS A 6 8.36 21.92 -6.08
CA CYS A 6 7.93 21.81 -4.67
C CYS A 6 8.50 22.92 -3.75
N LYS A 7 9.16 23.95 -4.30
CA LYS A 7 9.56 25.15 -3.54
C LYS A 7 8.35 26.08 -3.36
N ALA A 8 7.49 25.76 -2.40
CA ALA A 8 6.59 26.74 -1.81
C ALA A 8 7.06 27.03 -0.38
N SER A 9 7.34 28.31 -0.09
CA SER A 9 7.48 28.82 1.27
C SER A 9 6.14 29.38 1.75
N PRO A 10 5.32 28.61 2.48
CA PRO A 10 4.30 29.21 3.33
C PRO A 10 4.87 29.49 4.73
N LYS A 11 4.47 30.62 5.31
CA LYS A 11 4.80 31.05 6.69
C LYS A 11 4.30 30.09 7.78
N ILE A 12 3.53 29.06 7.41
CA ILE A 12 3.10 27.95 8.26
C ILE A 12 3.34 26.69 7.42
N PRO A 13 4.13 25.70 7.88
CA PRO A 13 4.44 24.53 7.07
C PRO A 13 3.15 23.74 6.81
N ASP A 14 2.73 23.73 5.55
CA ASP A 14 1.65 22.88 5.08
C ASP A 14 2.09 21.42 5.25
N LYS A 15 1.58 20.76 6.28
CA LYS A 15 1.93 19.37 6.64
C LYS A 15 1.52 18.36 5.56
N THR A 16 0.78 18.80 4.54
CA THR A 16 0.38 17.98 3.40
C THR A 16 1.42 17.95 2.28
N GLN A 17 2.54 18.69 2.39
CA GLN A 17 3.64 18.65 1.41
C GLN A 17 4.85 17.85 1.90
N TRP A 18 5.57 17.22 0.96
CA TRP A 18 6.82 16.51 1.29
C TRP A 18 7.89 17.44 1.85
N SER A 19 7.93 18.69 1.39
CA SER A 19 8.83 19.74 1.90
C SER A 19 8.63 19.99 3.40
N SER A 20 7.45 19.71 3.96
CA SER A 20 7.22 19.89 5.38
C SER A 20 8.09 18.98 6.25
N PHE A 21 8.55 17.83 5.74
CA PHE A 21 9.42 16.89 6.47
C PHE A 21 10.82 17.45 6.73
N LEU A 22 11.25 18.46 5.97
CA LEU A 22 12.57 19.06 6.09
C LEU A 22 12.86 19.50 7.53
N ALA A 23 11.93 20.19 8.18
CA ALA A 23 12.11 20.69 9.55
C ALA A 23 12.37 19.58 10.58
N ASP A 24 11.85 18.36 10.33
CA ASP A 24 12.01 17.22 11.24
C ASP A 24 13.27 16.39 10.93
N ILE A 25 13.84 16.52 9.72
CA ILE A 25 15.01 15.75 9.28
C ILE A 25 16.30 16.57 9.39
N ILE A 26 16.26 17.84 8.97
CA ILE A 26 17.41 18.75 8.92
C ILE A 26 18.25 18.74 10.20
N PRO A 27 17.69 18.79 11.43
CA PRO A 27 18.48 18.80 12.66
C PRO A 27 19.39 17.57 12.84
N PHE A 28 19.04 16.45 12.22
CA PHE A 28 19.78 15.18 12.32
C PHE A 28 20.83 15.02 11.22
N VAL A 29 20.64 15.72 10.09
CA VAL A 29 21.52 15.66 8.90
C VAL A 29 22.14 17.02 8.59
N SER A 30 22.48 17.77 9.63
CA SER A 30 23.23 19.02 9.53
C SER A 30 24.35 19.02 10.56
N SER A 31 25.57 19.37 10.14
CA SER A 31 26.67 19.57 11.08
C SER A 31 26.71 21.05 11.53
N PRO A 32 26.66 21.36 12.84
CA PRO A 32 26.74 22.74 13.33
C PRO A 32 28.13 23.37 13.18
N LYS A 33 29.13 22.65 12.64
CA LYS A 33 30.54 23.09 12.61
C LYS A 33 31.06 23.50 11.22
N GLN A 34 30.28 23.41 10.14
CA GLN A 34 30.74 23.75 8.79
C GLN A 34 29.62 24.30 7.89
N ASP A 35 29.91 25.40 7.17
CA ASP A 35 28.95 26.19 6.37
C ASP A 35 28.35 25.47 5.12
N TYR A 36 28.89 24.31 4.72
CA TYR A 36 28.46 23.56 3.52
C TYR A 36 28.21 22.06 3.76
N ARG A 37 27.66 21.66 4.92
CA ARG A 37 27.39 20.25 5.26
C ARG A 37 25.91 19.92 5.51
N ARG A 38 25.01 20.42 4.68
CA ARG A 38 23.62 19.91 4.63
C ARG A 38 23.32 19.41 3.23
N ALA A 39 22.67 18.25 3.14
CA ALA A 39 22.17 17.76 1.87
C ALA A 39 21.21 18.81 1.29
N PRO A 40 21.26 19.05 -0.03
CA PRO A 40 20.26 19.86 -0.69
C PRO A 40 18.84 19.38 -0.34
N ASP A 41 17.90 20.30 -0.19
CA ASP A 41 16.52 19.98 0.24
C ASP A 41 15.84 18.99 -0.69
N ASP A 42 16.12 19.06 -1.98
CA ASP A 42 15.65 18.14 -3.01
C ASP A 42 16.19 16.72 -2.80
N VAL A 43 17.44 16.56 -2.36
CA VAL A 43 18.00 15.26 -1.98
C VAL A 43 17.28 14.72 -0.75
N ILE A 44 17.09 15.54 0.29
CA ILE A 44 16.37 15.11 1.50
C ILE A 44 14.93 14.70 1.15
N ILE A 45 14.23 15.50 0.35
CA ILE A 45 12.86 15.21 -0.11
C ILE A 45 12.82 13.91 -0.94
N HIS A 46 13.80 13.68 -1.80
CA HIS A 46 13.91 12.42 -2.54
C HIS A 46 13.99 11.21 -1.59
N TYR A 47 14.84 11.27 -0.56
CA TYR A 47 14.94 10.20 0.43
C TYR A 47 13.70 10.06 1.31
N VAL A 48 12.98 11.15 1.60
CA VAL A 48 11.68 11.09 2.30
C VAL A 48 10.63 10.37 1.46
N LYS A 49 10.54 10.65 0.17
CA LYS A 49 9.62 9.95 -0.76
C LYS A 49 9.97 8.47 -0.87
N LYS A 50 11.26 8.15 -1.01
CA LYS A 50 11.77 6.77 -1.04
C LYS A 50 11.51 6.05 0.28
N ALA A 51 11.67 6.72 1.41
CA ALA A 51 11.32 6.22 2.73
C ALA A 51 9.83 5.89 2.86
N ALA A 52 8.95 6.75 2.34
CA ALA A 52 7.52 6.48 2.30
C ALA A 52 7.18 5.25 1.45
N GLN A 53 7.86 5.06 0.31
CA GLN A 53 7.69 3.87 -0.53
C GLN A 53 8.12 2.59 0.19
N TYR A 54 9.29 2.57 0.83
CA TYR A 54 9.73 1.41 1.62
C TYR A 54 8.85 1.14 2.82
N PHE A 55 8.42 2.20 3.52
CA PHE A 55 7.45 2.04 4.59
C PHE A 55 6.14 1.42 4.08
N ALA A 56 5.61 1.85 2.93
CA ALA A 56 4.41 1.27 2.33
C ALA A 56 4.59 -0.23 2.01
N GLN A 57 5.73 -0.59 1.41
CA GLN A 57 6.11 -1.97 1.10
C GLN A 57 6.16 -2.84 2.36
N ASP A 58 6.93 -2.44 3.38
CA ASP A 58 7.13 -3.24 4.59
C ASP A 58 5.89 -3.31 5.48
N SER A 59 5.12 -2.23 5.53
CA SER A 59 3.93 -2.14 6.40
C SER A 59 2.68 -2.72 5.76
N THR A 60 2.64 -2.88 4.44
CA THR A 60 1.42 -3.22 3.67
C THR A 60 0.24 -2.28 4.00
N LEU A 61 0.55 -1.04 4.41
CA LEU A 61 -0.42 -0.08 4.94
C LEU A 61 -1.36 0.44 3.85
N LEU A 62 -0.83 0.68 2.66
CA LEU A 62 -1.65 1.04 1.51
C LEU A 62 -2.35 -0.22 1.02
N ARG A 63 -3.68 -0.23 1.13
CA ARG A 63 -4.53 -1.33 0.72
C ARG A 63 -5.64 -0.81 -0.18
N ASP A 64 -6.07 -1.66 -1.08
CA ASP A 64 -7.24 -1.43 -1.91
C ASP A 64 -8.03 -2.73 -2.09
N LYS A 65 -9.24 -2.60 -2.62
CA LYS A 65 -10.15 -3.70 -2.91
C LYS A 65 -10.49 -3.70 -4.41
N PHE A 66 -10.29 -4.84 -5.05
CA PHE A 66 -10.68 -5.06 -6.43
C PHE A 66 -11.80 -6.09 -6.48
N CYS A 67 -12.95 -5.75 -7.07
CA CYS A 67 -14.10 -6.65 -7.19
C CYS A 67 -14.42 -6.94 -8.66
N PHE A 68 -14.81 -8.19 -8.94
CA PHE A 68 -15.10 -8.67 -10.28
C PHE A 68 -16.20 -9.73 -10.25
N ASP A 69 -16.76 -10.00 -11.42
CA ASP A 69 -17.82 -10.99 -11.61
C ASP A 69 -17.27 -12.41 -11.48
N LEU A 70 -18.03 -13.28 -10.83
CA LEU A 70 -17.77 -14.72 -10.82
C LEU A 70 -18.34 -15.34 -12.09
N GLU A 71 -17.54 -16.15 -12.77
CA GLU A 71 -17.98 -16.86 -13.97
C GLU A 71 -17.97 -18.38 -13.78
N CYS A 72 -19.04 -19.04 -14.23
CA CYS A 72 -19.16 -20.49 -14.25
C CYS A 72 -18.02 -21.11 -15.07
N GLY A 73 -17.35 -22.13 -14.52
CA GLY A 73 -16.27 -22.83 -15.22
C GLY A 73 -14.94 -22.08 -15.27
N VAL A 74 -14.79 -20.94 -14.58
CA VAL A 74 -13.55 -20.16 -14.54
C VAL A 74 -12.94 -20.21 -13.14
N ASN A 75 -11.80 -20.89 -12.99
CA ASN A 75 -11.05 -20.94 -11.74
C ASN A 75 -9.75 -20.11 -11.75
N THR A 76 -9.44 -19.46 -12.86
CA THR A 76 -8.26 -18.61 -13.01
C THR A 76 -8.75 -17.23 -13.41
N ILE A 77 -8.43 -16.24 -12.58
CA ILE A 77 -8.97 -14.90 -12.70
C ILE A 77 -7.81 -13.94 -12.93
N PRO A 78 -7.89 -13.07 -13.94
CA PRO A 78 -6.88 -12.04 -14.11
C PRO A 78 -7.01 -10.99 -12.99
N PHE A 79 -5.90 -10.65 -12.37
CA PHE A 79 -5.82 -9.70 -11.27
C PHE A 79 -5.14 -8.42 -11.73
N PHE A 80 -5.96 -7.37 -11.97
CA PHE A 80 -5.46 -6.11 -12.51
C PHE A 80 -5.19 -5.09 -11.43
N ILE A 81 -4.02 -4.48 -11.53
CA ILE A 81 -3.59 -3.37 -10.68
C ILE A 81 -3.36 -2.17 -11.57
N PRO A 82 -3.76 -0.96 -11.15
CA PRO A 82 -3.45 0.27 -11.86
C PRO A 82 -1.95 0.41 -12.15
N ASP A 83 -1.60 0.91 -13.34
CA ASP A 83 -0.20 1.05 -13.81
C ASP A 83 0.67 1.92 -12.89
N ASP A 84 0.07 2.82 -12.12
CA ASP A 84 0.78 3.67 -11.15
C ASP A 84 1.12 2.93 -9.84
N ARG A 85 0.80 1.65 -9.71
CA ARG A 85 0.94 0.86 -8.49
C ARG A 85 1.68 -0.45 -8.73
N GLU A 86 2.41 -0.86 -7.72
CA GLU A 86 3.12 -2.14 -7.67
C GLU A 86 2.46 -3.03 -6.61
N LEU A 87 2.11 -4.26 -6.99
CA LEU A 87 1.57 -5.25 -6.05
C LEU A 87 2.61 -5.60 -5.00
N ILE A 88 2.21 -5.57 -3.72
CA ILE A 88 3.02 -6.17 -2.66
C ILE A 88 2.48 -7.56 -2.34
N HIS A 89 1.17 -7.66 -2.05
CA HIS A 89 0.57 -8.88 -1.53
C HIS A 89 -0.96 -8.87 -1.66
N ILE A 90 -1.56 -10.02 -1.96
CA ILE A 90 -3.01 -10.23 -1.91
C ILE A 90 -3.35 -10.89 -0.58
N HIS A 91 -4.03 -10.15 0.31
CA HIS A 91 -4.27 -10.57 1.68
C HIS A 91 -5.43 -11.54 1.81
N LYS A 92 -6.49 -11.30 1.05
CA LYS A 92 -7.75 -12.00 1.23
C LYS A 92 -8.57 -11.94 -0.05
N LEU A 93 -9.27 -13.03 -0.32
CA LEU A 93 -10.28 -13.12 -1.37
C LEU A 93 -11.64 -13.39 -0.71
N VAL A 94 -12.63 -12.58 -1.04
CA VAL A 94 -13.98 -12.62 -0.48
C VAL A 94 -15.00 -12.92 -1.57
N VAL A 95 -16.02 -13.71 -1.23
CA VAL A 95 -17.17 -14.03 -2.07
C VAL A 95 -18.45 -13.58 -1.35
N SER A 96 -19.40 -13.01 -2.10
CA SER A 96 -20.70 -12.63 -1.55
C SER A 96 -21.56 -13.85 -1.19
N SER A 97 -22.48 -13.71 -0.24
CA SER A 97 -23.46 -14.75 0.13
C SER A 97 -24.18 -15.33 -1.09
N GLU A 98 -24.57 -14.45 -2.03
CA GLU A 98 -25.26 -14.79 -3.27
C GLU A 98 -24.38 -15.66 -4.18
N ALA A 99 -23.09 -15.34 -4.29
CA ALA A 99 -22.13 -16.06 -5.11
C ALA A 99 -21.61 -17.37 -4.46
N VAL A 100 -21.83 -17.59 -3.17
CA VAL A 100 -21.42 -18.84 -2.49
C VAL A 100 -22.13 -20.06 -3.05
N SER A 101 -23.42 -19.92 -3.38
CA SER A 101 -24.18 -21.01 -4.04
C SER A 101 -23.56 -21.44 -5.37
N ALA A 102 -22.89 -20.51 -6.06
CA ALA A 102 -22.18 -20.73 -7.31
C ALA A 102 -20.76 -21.31 -7.11
N CYS A 103 -20.26 -21.43 -5.88
CA CYS A 103 -18.93 -21.99 -5.59
C CYS A 103 -18.93 -23.52 -5.40
N GLY A 104 -20.12 -24.15 -5.45
CA GLY A 104 -20.30 -25.58 -5.15
C GLY A 104 -20.09 -25.92 -3.67
N SER A 105 -20.26 -27.19 -3.30
CA SER A 105 -20.13 -27.68 -1.91
C SER A 105 -18.67 -27.82 -1.44
N THR A 106 -17.79 -26.93 -1.90
CA THR A 106 -16.35 -27.02 -1.69
C THR A 106 -15.97 -26.52 -0.30
N ARG A 107 -15.19 -27.30 0.48
CA ARG A 107 -14.69 -26.93 1.83
C ARG A 107 -13.63 -25.80 1.82
N CYS A 108 -13.56 -25.04 0.75
CA CYS A 108 -12.57 -23.99 0.52
C CYS A 108 -13.10 -22.59 0.86
N LEU A 109 -14.28 -22.51 1.47
CA LEU A 109 -14.88 -21.26 1.93
C LEU A 109 -14.98 -21.26 3.46
N GLU A 110 -14.60 -20.15 4.06
CA GLU A 110 -14.80 -19.90 5.49
C GLU A 110 -15.72 -18.70 5.67
N ARG A 111 -16.75 -18.88 6.49
CA ARG A 111 -17.69 -17.80 6.79
C ARG A 111 -16.98 -16.73 7.62
N GLN A 112 -17.03 -15.48 7.17
CA GLN A 112 -16.54 -14.36 7.97
C GLN A 112 -17.57 -14.06 9.06
N SER A 113 -17.15 -14.09 10.33
CA SER A 113 -17.96 -13.56 11.42
C SER A 113 -17.89 -12.03 11.39
N ASP A 114 -19.04 -11.40 11.13
CA ASP A 114 -19.42 -10.02 11.44
C ASP A 114 -18.58 -8.87 10.83
N CYS A 115 -18.93 -8.39 9.61
CA CYS A 115 -18.66 -6.98 9.26
C CYS A 115 -19.66 -6.08 9.99
N ASN A 116 -19.42 -5.79 11.28
CA ASN A 116 -20.28 -4.94 12.11
C ASN A 116 -20.37 -3.45 11.68
N SER A 117 -19.75 -3.05 10.57
CA SER A 117 -19.71 -1.66 10.09
C SER A 117 -20.06 -1.49 8.60
N CYS A 118 -20.32 -2.58 7.88
CA CYS A 118 -20.94 -2.56 6.58
C CYS A 118 -22.45 -2.63 6.84
N GLY A 119 -23.26 -1.61 6.49
CA GLY A 119 -24.71 -1.63 6.68
C GLY A 119 -25.48 -2.69 5.85
N SER A 120 -24.84 -3.78 5.45
CA SER A 120 -25.39 -4.92 4.72
C SER A 120 -25.42 -6.14 5.65
N MET A 121 -26.58 -6.76 5.81
CA MET A 121 -26.75 -8.05 6.50
C MET A 121 -26.16 -9.25 5.72
N ASP A 122 -25.35 -8.98 4.71
CA ASP A 122 -24.81 -10.01 3.82
C ASP A 122 -23.66 -10.76 4.49
N ILE A 123 -23.82 -12.08 4.57
CA ILE A 123 -22.80 -12.99 5.06
C ILE A 123 -21.72 -13.11 3.97
N GLU A 124 -20.54 -12.54 4.23
CA GLU A 124 -19.37 -12.72 3.37
C GLU A 124 -18.59 -13.99 3.71
N TYR A 125 -17.95 -14.59 2.70
CA TYR A 125 -17.09 -15.77 2.86
C TYR A 125 -15.69 -15.46 2.37
N SER A 126 -14.65 -15.90 3.08
CA SER A 126 -13.27 -15.91 2.59
C SER A 126 -12.96 -17.20 1.84
N VAL A 127 -12.26 -17.08 0.72
CA VAL A 127 -11.73 -18.24 0.00
C VAL A 127 -10.40 -18.65 0.61
N ILE A 128 -10.32 -19.89 1.07
CA ILE A 128 -9.10 -20.50 1.64
C ILE A 128 -8.33 -21.20 0.52
N GLY A 129 -7.03 -20.99 0.46
CA GLY A 129 -6.15 -21.75 -0.43
C GLY A 129 -6.13 -21.26 -1.88
N PHE A 130 -6.61 -20.04 -2.15
CA PHE A 130 -6.32 -19.38 -3.42
C PHE A 130 -4.80 -19.21 -3.58
N LYS A 131 -4.32 -19.27 -4.81
CA LYS A 131 -2.92 -19.03 -5.15
C LYS A 131 -2.82 -17.82 -6.05
N HIS A 132 -1.77 -17.04 -5.86
CA HIS A 132 -1.46 -15.91 -6.70
C HIS A 132 -0.23 -16.23 -7.55
N ASP A 133 -0.39 -16.11 -8.86
CA ASP A 133 0.65 -16.28 -9.86
C ASP A 133 1.14 -14.88 -10.30
N LEU A 134 2.28 -14.48 -9.74
CA LEU A 134 2.87 -13.15 -9.97
C LEU A 134 3.33 -12.92 -11.42
N GLU A 135 3.74 -13.99 -12.11
CA GLU A 135 4.26 -13.89 -13.48
C GLU A 135 3.14 -13.57 -14.46
N ASN A 136 1.98 -14.22 -14.27
CA ASN A 136 0.83 -14.07 -15.16
C ASN A 136 -0.20 -13.07 -14.62
N GLN A 137 0.01 -12.51 -13.42
CA GLN A 137 -0.96 -11.66 -12.70
C GLN A 137 -2.32 -12.35 -12.55
N GLU A 138 -2.30 -13.63 -12.14
CA GLU A 138 -3.51 -14.45 -12.05
C GLU A 138 -3.79 -14.92 -10.63
N LEU A 139 -5.07 -14.97 -10.28
CA LEU A 139 -5.60 -15.59 -9.08
C LEU A 139 -6.21 -16.94 -9.42
N LYS A 140 -5.65 -18.00 -8.86
CA LYS A 140 -6.12 -19.39 -9.02
C LYS A 140 -6.99 -19.78 -7.84
N LEU A 141 -8.28 -19.98 -8.10
CA LEU A 141 -9.25 -20.47 -7.14
C LEU A 141 -9.01 -21.96 -6.83
N PRO A 142 -9.26 -22.40 -5.60
CA PRO A 142 -9.14 -23.81 -5.21
C PRO A 142 -10.34 -24.66 -5.67
N PHE A 143 -11.32 -24.06 -6.36
CA PHE A 143 -12.52 -24.71 -6.86
C PHE A 143 -12.90 -24.16 -8.24
N MET A 144 -13.75 -24.89 -8.95
CA MET A 144 -14.36 -24.44 -10.19
C MET A 144 -15.79 -23.95 -9.92
N PRO A 145 -16.14 -22.70 -10.23
CA PRO A 145 -17.49 -22.20 -10.02
C PRO A 145 -18.51 -22.95 -10.88
N VAL A 146 -19.68 -23.24 -10.32
CA VAL A 146 -20.80 -23.94 -10.98
C VAL A 146 -21.89 -22.99 -11.48
N GLY A 147 -21.74 -21.68 -11.22
CA GLY A 147 -22.64 -20.63 -11.67
C GLY A 147 -21.92 -19.28 -11.76
N SER A 148 -22.55 -18.31 -12.42
CA SER A 148 -22.02 -16.95 -12.54
C SER A 148 -22.75 -15.99 -11.59
N SER A 149 -22.04 -14.98 -11.08
CA SER A 149 -22.61 -13.96 -10.18
C SER A 149 -21.91 -12.60 -10.35
N VAL A 150 -22.69 -11.51 -10.33
CA VAL A 150 -22.16 -10.15 -10.48
C VAL A 150 -21.51 -9.69 -9.18
N ASN A 151 -20.32 -9.10 -9.25
CA ASN A 151 -19.48 -8.78 -8.09
C ASN A 151 -19.33 -9.98 -7.13
N GLY A 152 -19.31 -11.19 -7.69
CA GLY A 152 -19.24 -12.41 -6.89
C GLY A 152 -17.93 -12.55 -6.12
N PHE A 153 -16.89 -11.79 -6.51
CA PHE A 153 -15.58 -11.83 -5.88
C PHE A 153 -15.00 -10.44 -5.59
N CYS A 154 -14.28 -10.35 -4.48
CA CYS A 154 -13.48 -9.18 -4.15
C CYS A 154 -12.15 -9.57 -3.48
N ALA A 155 -11.04 -9.10 -4.04
CA ALA A 155 -9.70 -9.26 -3.49
C ALA A 155 -9.28 -8.00 -2.73
N THR A 156 -8.77 -8.15 -1.52
CA THR A 156 -8.05 -7.09 -0.80
C THR A 156 -6.56 -7.29 -0.99
N TYR A 157 -5.89 -6.26 -1.51
CA TYR A 157 -4.46 -6.29 -1.80
C TYR A 157 -3.77 -5.08 -1.23
N SER A 158 -2.49 -5.23 -0.89
CA SER A 158 -1.61 -4.10 -0.58
C SER A 158 -0.73 -3.76 -1.75
N TYR A 159 -0.48 -2.48 -1.93
CA TYR A 159 0.31 -1.96 -3.03
C TYR A 159 1.30 -0.91 -2.54
N THR A 160 2.27 -0.59 -3.39
CA THR A 160 3.08 0.62 -3.26
C THR A 160 3.03 1.42 -4.55
N LYS A 161 3.60 2.62 -4.55
CA LYS A 161 3.76 3.43 -5.75
C LYS A 161 4.92 4.39 -5.61
N VAL A 162 5.38 4.91 -6.74
CA VAL A 162 6.33 6.01 -6.77
C VAL A 162 5.61 7.32 -6.44
N PHE A 163 6.19 8.11 -5.53
CA PHE A 163 5.61 9.38 -5.08
C PHE A 163 6.23 10.58 -5.80
N ASP A 164 5.84 10.80 -7.04
CA ASP A 164 6.42 11.90 -7.84
C ASP A 164 5.82 13.28 -7.54
N ASN A 165 4.60 13.33 -7.01
CA ASN A 165 3.91 14.58 -6.68
C ASN A 165 4.56 15.33 -5.49
N CYS A 166 4.26 16.62 -5.33
CA CYS A 166 4.72 17.42 -4.19
C CYS A 166 3.93 17.18 -2.89
N SER A 167 2.74 16.57 -3.00
CA SER A 167 1.84 16.32 -1.88
C SER A 167 2.03 14.92 -1.30
N VAL A 168 1.92 14.85 0.03
CA VAL A 168 1.87 13.63 0.82
C VAL A 168 0.50 12.97 0.63
N PRO A 169 0.43 11.68 0.27
CA PRO A 169 -0.83 10.93 0.19
C PRO A 169 -1.64 11.06 1.48
N VAL A 170 -2.96 11.16 1.38
CA VAL A 170 -3.88 11.35 2.52
C VAL A 170 -3.68 10.26 3.57
N GLU A 171 -3.42 9.04 3.11
CA GLU A 171 -3.14 7.86 3.93
C GLU A 171 -1.94 8.06 4.86
N PHE A 172 -0.99 8.94 4.51
CA PHE A 172 0.23 9.24 5.27
C PHE A 172 0.21 10.58 6.01
N GLN A 173 -0.83 11.40 5.86
CA GLN A 173 -0.89 12.73 6.48
C GLN A 173 -1.04 12.69 8.02
N GLY A 174 -1.36 11.52 8.60
CA GLY A 174 -1.43 11.35 10.05
C GLY A 174 -0.07 11.43 10.75
N GLN A 175 -0.02 12.06 11.93
CA GLN A 175 1.22 12.29 12.70
C GLN A 175 2.02 11.00 12.98
N ARG A 176 1.33 9.87 13.19
CA ARG A 176 1.96 8.55 13.39
C ARG A 176 2.76 8.08 12.16
N TRP A 177 2.23 8.29 10.95
CA TRP A 177 2.84 7.83 9.71
C TRP A 177 3.94 8.77 9.27
N ARG A 178 3.78 10.06 9.55
CA ARG A 178 4.89 11.00 9.50
C ARG A 178 6.11 10.53 10.30
N ARG A 179 5.93 10.08 11.55
CA ARG A 179 7.03 9.55 12.37
C ARG A 179 7.66 8.29 11.76
N ALA A 180 6.85 7.38 11.22
CA ALA A 180 7.34 6.20 10.52
C ALA A 180 8.23 6.59 9.32
N ILE A 181 7.74 7.48 8.46
CA ILE A 181 8.47 7.98 7.27
C ILE A 181 9.76 8.67 7.70
N ILE A 182 9.76 9.46 8.78
CA ILE A 182 10.97 10.07 9.33
C ILE A 182 11.99 9.02 9.76
N SER A 183 11.58 7.99 10.53
CA SER A 183 12.51 6.92 10.94
C SER A 183 13.10 6.19 9.73
N TYR A 184 12.30 5.91 8.69
CA TYR A 184 12.81 5.33 7.44
C TYR A 184 13.76 6.28 6.70
N ALA A 185 13.45 7.57 6.61
CA ALA A 185 14.29 8.55 5.95
C ALA A 185 15.65 8.68 6.65
N LEU A 186 15.65 8.73 7.99
CA LEU A 186 16.88 8.77 8.78
C LEU A 186 17.68 7.46 8.65
N LYS A 187 17.03 6.29 8.65
CA LYS A 187 17.71 5.02 8.35
C LYS A 187 18.44 5.08 7.01
N LEU A 188 17.77 5.54 5.95
CA LEU A 188 18.38 5.65 4.62
C LEU A 188 19.54 6.66 4.59
N LEU A 189 19.36 7.83 5.19
CA LEU A 189 20.36 8.90 5.19
C LEU A 189 21.60 8.55 6.02
N TYR A 190 21.43 7.95 7.21
CA TYR A 190 22.54 7.47 8.06
C TYR A 190 23.27 6.27 7.46
N GLY A 191 22.63 5.52 6.55
CA GLY A 191 23.22 4.38 5.84
C GLY A 191 24.08 4.77 4.63
N MET A 192 24.14 6.05 4.25
CA MET A 192 24.92 6.53 3.11
C MET A 192 26.41 6.58 3.45
N LYS A 193 27.20 5.63 2.92
CA LYS A 193 28.61 5.41 3.30
C LYS A 193 29.54 6.62 3.08
N ASP A 194 29.18 7.53 2.18
CA ASP A 194 30.04 8.64 1.77
C ASP A 194 29.61 10.00 2.34
N MET A 195 28.61 10.02 3.25
CA MET A 195 28.14 11.25 3.88
C MET A 195 28.77 11.45 5.27
N ASP A 196 29.12 12.69 5.59
CA ASP A 196 29.76 13.06 6.86
C ASP A 196 28.92 12.76 8.12
N TRP A 197 27.61 12.56 7.98
CA TRP A 197 26.72 12.17 9.06
C TRP A 197 26.46 10.67 9.12
N ALA A 198 27.06 9.86 8.26
CA ALA A 198 26.91 8.41 8.32
C ALA A 198 27.34 7.90 9.70
N ASP A 199 26.44 7.24 10.40
CA ASP A 199 26.67 6.79 11.76
C ASP A 199 26.02 5.43 11.97
N LYS A 200 26.84 4.44 12.31
CA LYS A 200 26.42 3.05 12.45
C LYS A 200 25.46 2.85 13.64
N ALA A 201 25.63 3.60 14.73
CA ALA A 201 24.77 3.52 15.90
C ALA A 201 23.39 4.15 15.62
N TYR A 202 23.36 5.32 14.99
CA TYR A 202 22.09 5.94 14.58
C TYR A 202 21.39 5.15 13.47
N PHE A 203 22.14 4.59 12.51
CA PHE A 203 21.58 3.67 11.53
C PHE A 203 20.89 2.48 12.20
N ALA A 204 21.56 1.78 13.12
CA ALA A 204 20.98 0.63 13.82
C ALA A 204 19.74 1.01 14.64
N LYS A 205 19.75 2.18 15.30
CA LYS A 205 18.59 2.71 16.01
C LYS A 205 17.40 2.89 15.06
N TYR A 206 17.60 3.61 13.95
CA TYR A 206 16.51 3.90 13.01
C TYR A 206 16.09 2.67 12.19
N GLU A 207 16.96 1.67 12.04
CA GLU A 207 16.60 0.35 11.55
C GLU A 207 15.60 -0.34 12.48
N GLN A 208 15.87 -0.40 13.78
CA GLN A 208 14.92 -0.96 14.75
C GLN A 208 13.61 -0.17 14.81
N GLU A 209 13.67 1.16 14.83
CA GLU A 209 12.48 2.01 14.81
C GLU A 209 11.65 1.81 13.53
N SER A 210 12.30 1.70 12.37
CA SER A 210 11.62 1.46 11.09
C SER A 210 10.86 0.13 11.10
N ALA A 211 11.48 -0.95 11.60
CA ALA A 211 10.86 -2.26 11.72
C ALA A 211 9.65 -2.25 12.68
N HIS A 212 9.77 -1.52 13.80
CA HIS A 212 8.66 -1.31 14.74
C HIS A 212 7.48 -0.58 14.10
N TRP A 213 7.75 0.47 13.34
CA TRP A 213 6.70 1.20 12.63
C TRP A 213 6.05 0.37 11.53
N ALA A 214 6.82 -0.45 10.80
CA ALA A 214 6.26 -1.39 9.83
C ALA A 214 5.31 -2.40 10.48
N ALA A 215 5.69 -2.95 11.64
CA ALA A 215 4.82 -3.85 12.41
C ALA A 215 3.53 -3.16 12.86
N LYS A 216 3.61 -1.92 13.34
CA LYS A 216 2.43 -1.10 13.68
C LYS A 216 1.54 -0.81 12.46
N GLY A 217 2.15 -0.53 11.31
CA GLY A 217 1.42 -0.32 10.06
C GLY A 217 0.66 -1.57 9.63
N ARG A 218 1.29 -2.75 9.69
CA ARG A 218 0.63 -4.05 9.43
C ARG A 218 -0.57 -4.26 10.34
N ALA A 219 -0.39 -4.09 11.66
CA ALA A 219 -1.45 -4.25 12.65
C ALA A 219 -2.59 -3.24 12.49
N PHE A 220 -2.29 -2.03 12.00
CA PHE A 220 -3.33 -1.05 11.72
C PHE A 220 -4.11 -1.39 10.44
N ALA A 221 -3.42 -1.80 9.38
CA ALA A 221 -4.02 -2.13 8.10
C ALA A 221 -4.92 -3.37 8.17
N THR A 222 -4.63 -4.32 9.07
CA THR A 222 -5.53 -5.45 9.36
C THR A 222 -6.87 -5.00 9.96
N ASN A 223 -6.93 -3.82 10.59
CA ASN A 223 -8.12 -3.28 11.24
C ASN A 223 -8.88 -2.27 10.37
N GLN A 224 -8.33 -1.89 9.21
CA GLN A 224 -8.99 -1.02 8.26
C GLN A 224 -9.50 -1.83 7.06
N GLY A 225 -10.76 -2.26 7.13
CA GLY A 225 -11.52 -2.53 5.92
C GLY A 225 -11.81 -1.20 5.24
N VAL A 226 -11.19 -0.95 4.08
CA VAL A 226 -11.33 0.32 3.35
C VAL A 226 -12.22 0.16 2.11
N THR A 227 -12.98 1.24 1.90
CA THR A 227 -13.87 1.78 0.86
C THR A 227 -14.04 1.09 -0.51
N GLN A 228 -15.28 1.16 -1.03
CA GLN A 228 -15.78 0.61 -2.29
C GLN A 228 -15.56 1.48 -3.55
N ARG A 229 -15.44 0.78 -4.71
CA ARG A 229 -15.90 1.03 -6.12
C ARG A 229 -14.75 0.79 -7.11
N GLN A 230 -14.89 0.12 -8.26
CA GLN A 230 -15.95 0.18 -9.29
C GLN A 230 -16.46 -1.20 -9.75
N ARG A 231 -17.59 -1.15 -10.47
CA ARG A 231 -18.27 -2.27 -11.13
C ARG A 231 -17.46 -2.70 -12.35
N ILE A 232 -17.07 -3.97 -12.39
CA ILE A 232 -16.76 -4.61 -13.66
C ILE A 232 -18.01 -5.37 -14.07
N SER A 233 -18.62 -4.99 -15.19
CA SER A 233 -19.78 -5.69 -15.73
C SER A 233 -19.61 -6.00 -17.21
N LYS A 234 -19.89 -7.27 -17.55
CA LYS A 234 -20.29 -7.89 -18.82
C LYS A 234 -19.48 -7.64 -20.10
N LYS A 235 -18.52 -6.72 -20.09
CA LYS A 235 -17.68 -6.33 -21.24
C LYS A 235 -16.18 -6.32 -20.90
N MET A 236 -15.82 -6.44 -19.63
CA MET A 236 -14.43 -6.44 -19.15
C MET A 236 -14.03 -7.88 -18.78
N ALA A 237 -14.16 -8.81 -19.71
CA ALA A 237 -13.08 -8.86 -20.67
C ALA A 237 -13.43 -9.57 -21.99
N ASP A 238 -14.46 -9.15 -22.73
CA ASP A 238 -14.48 -9.48 -24.17
C ASP A 238 -13.28 -8.84 -24.92
N ALA A 239 -12.61 -7.88 -24.28
CA ALA A 239 -11.57 -7.00 -24.82
C ALA A 239 -10.12 -7.29 -24.37
N PHE A 240 -9.85 -8.35 -23.59
CA PHE A 240 -8.44 -8.78 -23.38
C PHE A 240 -7.93 -9.72 -24.48
N TRP A 241 -8.86 -10.36 -25.21
CA TRP A 241 -8.59 -11.41 -26.21
C TRP A 241 -9.11 -11.06 -27.61
N SER A 242 -9.21 -9.77 -27.94
CA SER A 242 -9.31 -9.29 -29.33
C SER A 242 -8.07 -8.53 -29.73
#